data_AF-A0A965D1B3-F1
#
_entry.id   AF-A0A965D1B3-F1
#
_cell.length_a   1.000
_cell.length_b   1.000
_cell.length_c   1.000
_cell.angle_alpha   90.00
_cell.angle_beta   90.00
_cell.angle_gamma   90.00
#
_symmetry.space_group_name_H-M   'P 1'
#
loop_
_entity.id
_entity.type
_entity.pdbx_description
1 polymer ?
#
loop_
_entity_poly.entity_id
_entity_poly.type
_entity_poly.pdbx_seq_one_letter_code
_entity_poly.pdbx_strand_id
1 'polypeptide(L)'
;MFSVKLAHLILAFVCATAGAMLFTYLGVPAATLTGATAAVTLLALSGIDVSFSVPLRNATILVLGINIGAAVSPEAIQAAITWPLSLG
;
A
#
# COMPACT_ATOMS: atom_id res chain seq x y z
N MET A 1 4.31 25.89 10.02
CA MET A 1 3.28 24.81 9.99
C MET A 1 3.29 23.99 8.70
N PHE A 2 3.44 24.62 7.51
CA PHE A 2 3.48 23.89 6.22
C PHE A 2 4.73 22.99 6.05
N SER A 3 5.90 23.47 6.48
CA SER A 3 7.18 22.73 6.33
C SER A 3 7.24 21.42 7.12
N VAL A 4 6.56 21.36 8.28
CA VAL A 4 6.54 20.16 9.14
C VAL A 4 5.70 19.04 8.50
N LYS A 5 4.57 19.39 7.86
CA LYS A 5 3.75 18.41 7.13
C LYS A 5 4.48 17.82 5.93
N LEU A 6 5.25 18.65 5.21
CA LEU A 6 6.07 18.18 4.10
C LEU A 6 7.17 17.22 4.58
N ALA A 7 7.82 17.52 5.72
CA ALA A 7 8.82 16.64 6.30
C ALA A 7 8.25 15.27 6.68
N HIS A 8 7.07 15.21 7.30
CA HIS A 8 6.40 13.94 7.63
C HIS A 8 6.01 13.13 6.40
N LEU A 9 5.58 13.79 5.32
CA LEU A 9 5.30 13.12 4.05
C LEU A 9 6.56 12.52 3.44
N ILE A 10 7.65 13.28 3.38
CA ILE A 10 8.95 12.79 2.89
C ILE A 10 9.40 11.59 3.73
N LEU A 11 9.29 11.69 5.05
CA LEU A 11 9.63 10.61 5.97
C LEU A 11 8.78 9.35 5.70
N ALA A 12 7.46 9.51 5.52
CA ALA A 12 6.57 8.41 5.17
C ALA A 12 6.97 7.75 3.84
N PHE A 13 7.33 8.53 2.82
CA PHE A 13 7.82 7.98 1.54
C PHE A 13 9.13 7.22 1.69
N VAL A 14 10.11 7.76 2.43
CA VAL A 14 11.39 7.09 2.67
C VAL A 14 11.19 5.78 3.43
N CYS A 15 10.38 5.78 4.48
CA CYS A 15 10.04 4.57 5.24
C CYS A 15 9.28 3.56 4.38
N ALA A 16 8.32 4.00 3.56
CA ALA A 16 7.58 3.14 2.65
C ALA A 16 8.52 2.43 1.66
N THR A 17 9.44 3.18 1.03
CA THR A 17 10.43 2.60 0.10
C THR A 17 11.37 1.64 0.80
N ALA A 18 11.85 1.97 2.01
CA ALA A 18 12.72 1.09 2.79
C ALA A 18 12.00 -0.22 3.18
N GLY A 19 10.74 -0.14 3.62
CA GLY A 19 9.92 -1.30 3.94
C GLY A 19 9.66 -2.19 2.72
N ALA A 20 9.33 -1.59 1.58
CA ALA A 20 9.14 -2.30 0.32
C ALA A 20 10.43 -3.04 -0.13
N MET A 21 11.59 -2.38 -0.04
CA MET A 21 12.88 -3.00 -0.36
C MET A 21 13.21 -4.16 0.59
N LEU A 22 12.97 -3.98 1.88
CA LEU A 22 13.20 -5.03 2.89
C LEU A 22 12.32 -6.25 2.62
N PHE A 23 11.02 -6.07 2.39
CA PHE A 23 10.11 -7.19 2.12
C PHE A 23 10.41 -7.89 0.79
N THR A 24 10.89 -7.13 -0.20
CA THR A 24 11.33 -7.70 -1.48
C THR A 24 12.54 -8.59 -1.27
N TYR A 25 13.51 -8.15 -0.46
CA TYR A 25 14.67 -8.96 -0.09
C TYR A 25 14.28 -10.23 0.69
N LEU A 26 13.26 -10.14 1.55
CA LEU A 26 12.74 -11.27 2.33
C LEU A 26 11.85 -12.23 1.52
N GLY A 27 11.53 -11.92 0.26
CA GLY A 27 10.68 -12.76 -0.58
C GLY A 27 9.20 -12.80 -0.16
N VAL A 28 8.72 -11.77 0.55
CA VAL A 28 7.33 -11.73 1.03
C VAL A 28 6.36 -11.55 -0.15
N PRO A 29 5.23 -12.29 -0.22
CA PRO A 29 4.20 -12.05 -1.22
C PRO A 29 3.70 -10.61 -1.20
N ALA A 30 3.49 -10.02 -2.38
CA ALA A 30 3.12 -8.61 -2.54
C ALA A 30 4.05 -7.64 -1.79
N ALA A 31 5.35 -7.95 -1.72
CA ALA A 31 6.38 -7.26 -0.94
C ALA A 31 6.33 -5.72 -0.98
N THR A 32 6.14 -5.14 -2.17
CA THR A 32 6.13 -3.69 -2.34
C THR A 32 4.95 -3.04 -1.62
N LEU A 33 3.77 -3.67 -1.68
CA LEU A 33 2.56 -3.21 -1.02
C LEU A 33 2.64 -3.47 0.49
N THR A 34 2.89 -4.71 0.88
CA THR A 34 2.89 -5.13 2.29
C THR A 34 4.02 -4.48 3.09
N GLY A 35 5.22 -4.38 2.50
CA GLY A 35 6.37 -3.72 3.12
C GLY A 35 6.19 -2.22 3.29
N ALA A 36 5.67 -1.53 2.26
CA ALA A 36 5.37 -0.10 2.35
C ALA A 36 4.28 0.19 3.41
N THR A 37 3.18 -0.57 3.39
CA THR A 37 2.11 -0.44 4.38
C THR A 37 2.59 -0.71 5.79
N ALA A 38 3.39 -1.77 6.00
CA ALA A 38 3.93 -2.09 7.32
C ALA A 38 4.83 -0.97 7.86
N ALA A 39 5.74 -0.45 7.03
CA ALA A 39 6.64 0.63 7.45
C ALA A 39 5.91 1.93 7.79
N VAL A 40 4.94 2.35 6.97
CA VAL A 40 4.14 3.55 7.25
C VAL A 40 3.23 3.35 8.47
N THR A 41 2.72 2.14 8.69
CA THR A 41 1.94 1.81 9.89
C THR A 41 2.79 1.93 11.15
N LEU A 42 4.01 1.40 11.14
CA LEU A 42 4.95 1.54 12.27
C LEU A 42 5.29 3.01 12.54
N LEU A 43 5.46 3.80 11.47
CA LEU A 43 5.68 5.24 11.58
C LEU A 43 4.48 5.95 12.23
N ALA A 44 3.26 5.64 11.81
CA ALA A 44 2.05 6.18 12.40
C ALA A 44 1.89 5.77 13.88
N LEU A 45 2.20 4.51 14.22
CA LEU A 45 2.17 4.00 15.59
C LEU A 45 3.22 4.66 16.49
N SER A 46 4.32 5.18 15.94
CA SER A 46 5.30 5.98 16.68
C SER A 46 4.83 7.41 17.01
N GLY A 47 3.58 7.77 16.67
CA GLY A 47 2.98 9.08 16.96
C GLY A 47 3.25 10.14 15.90
N ILE A 48 3.82 9.77 14.75
CA ILE A 48 4.05 10.69 13.64
C ILE A 48 2.77 10.82 12.82
N ASP A 49 2.26 12.05 12.71
CA ASP A 49 1.10 12.36 11.88
C ASP A 49 1.47 12.27 10.39
N VAL A 50 1.13 11.13 9.79
CA VAL A 50 1.27 10.83 8.36
C VAL A 50 0.00 11.13 7.56
N SER A 51 -0.81 12.09 8.00
CA SER A 51 -2.03 12.47 7.29
C SER A 51 -1.74 13.13 5.93
N PHE A 52 -2.39 12.60 4.89
CA PHE A 52 -2.41 13.21 3.57
C PHE A 52 -3.51 14.27 3.46
N SER A 53 -3.36 15.22 2.53
CA SER A 53 -4.43 16.14 2.19
C SER A 53 -5.63 15.36 1.60
N VAL A 54 -6.85 15.81 1.91
CA VAL A 54 -8.08 15.15 1.46
C VAL A 54 -8.11 14.92 -0.06
N PRO A 55 -7.71 15.88 -0.92
CA PRO A 55 -7.70 15.65 -2.37
C PRO A 55 -6.74 14.54 -2.79
N LEU A 56 -5.52 14.49 -2.21
CA LEU A 56 -4.52 13.48 -2.54
C LEU A 56 -4.99 12.09 -2.10
N ARG A 57 -5.51 11.97 -0.88
CA ARG A 57 -6.08 10.71 -0.38
C ARG A 57 -7.20 10.21 -1.29
N ASN A 58 -8.13 11.09 -1.67
CA ASN A 58 -9.25 10.72 -2.53
C ASN A 58 -8.78 10.30 -3.93
N ALA A 59 -7.79 11.00 -4.51
CA ALA A 59 -7.21 10.63 -5.80
C ALA A 59 -6.54 9.25 -5.74
N THR A 60 -5.76 8.96 -4.70
CA THR A 60 -5.12 7.65 -4.53
C THR A 60 -6.15 6.53 -4.36
N ILE A 61 -7.20 6.74 -3.55
CA ILE A 61 -8.29 5.76 -3.38
C ILE A 61 -9.02 5.54 -4.70
N LEU A 62 -9.30 6.59 -5.47
CA LEU A 62 -9.94 6.49 -6.78
C LEU A 62 -9.10 5.65 -7.76
N VAL A 63 -7.80 5.94 -7.85
CA VAL A 63 -6.87 5.19 -8.72
C VAL A 63 -6.76 3.73 -8.28
N LEU A 64 -6.69 3.46 -6.97
CA LEU A 64 -6.72 2.10 -6.43
C LEU A 64 -8.00 1.37 -6.82
N GLY A 65 -9.16 2.02 -6.68
CA GLY A 65 -10.45 1.47 -7.08
C GLY A 65 -10.53 1.15 -8.57
N ILE A 66 -10.01 2.03 -9.42
CA ILE A 66 -9.94 1.80 -10.87
C ILE A 66 -9.05 0.58 -11.18
N ASN A 67 -7.87 0.48 -10.55
CA ASN A 67 -6.97 -0.66 -10.77
C ASN A 67 -7.59 -1.99 -10.33
N ILE A 68 -8.21 -2.02 -9.15
CA ILE A 68 -8.89 -3.22 -8.64
C ILE A 68 -10.06 -3.59 -9.55
N GLY A 69 -10.87 -2.61 -9.98
CA GLY A 69 -11.99 -2.84 -10.88
C GLY A 69 -11.56 -3.31 -12.28
N ALA A 70 -10.47 -2.75 -12.82
CA ALA A 70 -9.92 -3.16 -14.11
C ALA A 70 -9.36 -4.59 -14.09
N ALA A 71 -8.95 -5.09 -12.93
CA ALA A 71 -8.50 -6.48 -12.76
C ALA A 71 -9.66 -7.49 -12.76
N VAL A 72 -10.91 -7.05 -12.72
CA VAL A 72 -12.09 -7.93 -12.80
C VAL A 72 -12.32 -8.34 -14.25
N SER A 73 -11.91 -9.56 -14.59
CA SER A 73 -12.20 -10.22 -15.86
C SER A 73 -12.95 -11.54 -15.64
N PRO A 74 -13.64 -12.09 -16.65
CA PRO A 74 -14.26 -13.42 -16.55
C PRO A 74 -13.27 -14.50 -16.11
N GLU A 75 -12.02 -14.44 -16.59
CA GLU A 75 -10.94 -15.37 -16.23
C GLU A 75 -10.52 -15.19 -14.77
N ALA A 76 -10.38 -13.95 -14.31
CA ALA A 76 -10.07 -13.64 -12.92
C ALA A 76 -11.18 -14.14 -11.97
N ILE A 77 -12.45 -14.02 -12.38
CA ILE A 77 -13.59 -14.54 -11.62
C ILE A 77 -13.56 -16.08 -11.58
N GLN A 78 -13.29 -16.75 -12.70
CA GLN A 78 -13.17 -18.21 -12.72
C GLN A 78 -12.02 -18.69 -11.81
N ALA A 79 -10.86 -18.03 -11.88
CA ALA A 79 -9.72 -18.31 -11.01
C ALA A 79 -10.07 -18.06 -9.52
N ALA A 80 -10.82 -17.00 -9.22
CA ALA A 80 -11.31 -16.71 -7.87
C ALA A 80 -12.42 -17.66 -7.39
N ILE A 81 -12.98 -18.53 -8.24
CA ILE A 81 -13.89 -19.60 -7.81
C ILE A 81 -13.09 -20.88 -7.56
N THR A 82 -11.98 -21.10 -8.27
CA THR A 82 -11.13 -22.29 -8.12
C THR A 82 -10.07 -22.15 -7.03
N TRP A 83 -9.74 -20.93 -6.60
CA TRP A 83 -8.76 -20.67 -5.53
C TRP A 83 -8.96 -21.45 -4.20
N PRO A 84 -10.15 -21.85 -3.70
CA PRO A 84 -10.23 -22.57 -2.43
C PRO A 84 -9.78 -24.02 -2.63
N LEU A 85 -9.91 -24.55 -3.85
CA LEU A 85 -9.41 -25.87 -4.24
C LEU A 85 -7.88 -25.88 -4.36
N SER A 86 -7.24 -24.71 -4.52
CA SER A 86 -5.77 -24.59 -4.55
C SER A 86 -5.11 -24.58 -3.16
N LEU A 87 -5.91 -24.47 -2.09
CA LEU A 87 -5.45 -24.50 -0.70
C LEU A 87 -5.49 -25.90 -0.06
N GLY A 88 -5.92 -26.92 -0.82
CA GLY A 88 -6.00 -28.33 -0.40
C GLY A 88 -4.91 -29.21 -1.02
#